data_AF-A0A0F9DPY2-F1
#
_entry.id   AF-A0A0F9DPY2-F1
#
_cell.length_a   1.000
_cell.length_b   1.000
_cell.length_c   1.000
_cell.angle_alpha   90.00
_cell.angle_beta   90.00
_cell.angle_gamma   90.00
#
_symmetry.space_group_name_H-M   'P 1'
#
loop_
_entity.id
_entity.type
_entity.pdbx_description
1 polymer ?
#
loop_
_entity_poly.entity_id
_entity_poly.type
_entity_poly.pdbx_seq_one_letter_code
_entity_poly.pdbx_strand_id
1 'polypeptide(L)'
;MITLTMNGQQGETEQGQTLLEVAKSLGIEIPTLCHHPAIPPAGACRICMVEIARYFTDFLRKESCGKCTACREGVLRMYELLEKITSGDGAPEDIELLEEISMYVRDNSICGLGKSAPNPTLST
;
A
#
# COMPACT_ATOMS: atom_id res chain seq x y z
N MET A 1 -9.42 23.59 21.57
CA MET A 1 -8.34 22.62 21.33
C MET A 1 -8.94 21.23 21.42
N ILE A 2 -8.65 20.40 20.42
CA ILE A 2 -9.04 18.98 20.39
C ILE A 2 -7.73 18.19 20.41
N THR A 3 -7.65 17.16 21.24
CA THR A 3 -6.50 16.25 21.29
C THR A 3 -6.84 14.98 20.51
N LEU A 4 -5.95 14.57 19.61
CA LEU A 4 -6.11 13.37 18.80
C LEU A 4 -4.82 12.56 18.78
N THR A 5 -4.95 11.25 18.62
CA THR A 5 -3.82 10.33 18.58
C THR A 5 -3.69 9.77 17.17
N MET A 6 -2.53 9.93 16.53
CA MET A 6 -2.23 9.38 15.20
C MET A 6 -0.91 8.60 15.26
N ASN A 7 -0.93 7.34 14.82
CA ASN A 7 0.23 6.43 14.91
C ASN A 7 0.90 6.40 16.30
N GLY A 8 0.10 6.45 17.36
CA GLY A 8 0.59 6.46 18.75
C GLY A 8 1.15 7.81 19.23
N GLN A 9 1.22 8.83 18.39
CA GLN A 9 1.63 10.19 18.75
C GLN A 9 0.42 11.05 19.10
N GLN A 10 0.52 11.88 20.15
CA GLN A 10 -0.51 12.86 20.48
C GLN A 10 -0.30 14.13 19.65
N GLY A 11 -1.36 14.60 19.02
CA GLY A 11 -1.43 15.87 18.31
C GLY A 11 -2.51 16.76 18.91
N GLU A 12 -2.20 18.05 19.01
CA GLU A 12 -3.17 19.09 19.33
C GLU A 12 -3.64 19.75 18.05
N THR A 13 -4.93 20.03 17.96
CA THR A 13 -5.51 20.71 16.80
C THR A 13 -6.53 21.77 17.19
N GLU A 14 -6.68 22.74 16.30
CA GLU A 14 -7.64 23.83 16.38
C GLU A 14 -8.79 23.64 15.38
N GLN A 15 -9.95 24.24 15.69
CA GLN A 15 -11.12 24.17 14.83
C GLN A 15 -10.82 24.82 13.47
N GLY A 16 -10.90 24.03 12.39
CA GLY A 16 -10.61 24.47 11.02
C GLY A 16 -9.38 23.81 10.40
N GLN A 17 -8.53 23.16 11.19
CA GLN A 17 -7.44 22.34 10.65
C GLN A 17 -7.96 20.98 10.15
N THR A 18 -7.34 20.48 9.10
CA THR A 18 -7.61 19.14 8.56
C THR A 18 -6.72 18.10 9.24
N LEU A 19 -7.17 16.84 9.25
CA LEU A 19 -6.35 15.72 9.76
C LEU A 19 -5.02 15.59 9.01
N LEU A 20 -4.97 15.93 7.72
CA LEU A 20 -3.73 15.90 6.95
C LEU A 20 -2.72 16.94 7.41
N GLU A 21 -3.18 18.14 7.77
CA GLU A 21 -2.32 19.21 8.27
C GLU A 21 -1.72 18.85 9.63
N VAL A 22 -2.53 18.23 10.50
CA VAL A 22 -2.05 17.74 11.80
C VAL A 22 -1.09 16.55 11.62
N ALA A 23 -1.36 15.65 10.67
CA ALA A 23 -0.43 14.55 10.39
C ALA A 23 0.94 15.10 9.94
N LYS A 24 0.95 16.08 9.04
CA LYS A 24 2.17 16.75 8.58
C LYS A 24 2.91 17.47 9.70
N SER A 25 2.22 18.13 10.64
CA SER A 25 2.88 18.81 11.76
C SER A 25 3.54 17.85 12.75
N LEU A 26 3.04 16.62 12.85
CA LEU A 26 3.65 15.53 13.61
C LEU A 26 4.75 14.78 12.85
N GLY A 27 5.02 15.16 11.60
CA GLY A 27 5.97 14.44 10.74
C GLY A 27 5.43 13.12 10.20
N ILE A 28 4.12 12.88 10.27
CA ILE A 28 3.45 11.72 9.68
C ILE A 28 3.11 12.07 8.23
N GLU A 29 3.77 11.40 7.29
CA GLU A 29 3.49 11.57 5.87
C GLU A 29 2.28 10.73 5.45
N ILE A 30 1.24 11.39 4.93
CA ILE A 30 0.10 10.73 4.29
C ILE A 30 0.15 11.08 2.79
N PRO A 31 0.29 10.08 1.90
CA PRO A 31 0.31 10.30 0.46
C PRO A 31 -0.98 10.97 -0.01
N THR A 32 -0.87 12.15 -0.63
CA THR A 32 -2.03 12.91 -1.10
C THR A 32 -1.78 13.47 -2.49
N LEU A 33 -2.66 13.15 -3.44
CA LEU A 33 -2.55 13.62 -4.82
C LEU A 33 -3.39 14.89 -5.08
N CYS A 34 -4.54 15.01 -4.42
CA CYS A 34 -5.48 16.11 -4.64
C CYS A 34 -5.35 17.24 -3.60
N HIS A 35 -4.35 17.19 -2.72
CA HIS A 35 -4.16 18.21 -1.70
C HIS A 35 -3.13 19.22 -2.16
N HIS A 36 -3.50 20.49 -2.21
CA HIS A 36 -2.58 21.58 -2.46
C HIS A 36 -2.87 22.76 -1.51
N PRO A 37 -1.85 23.38 -0.86
CA PRO A 37 -2.07 24.41 0.16
C PRO A 37 -2.81 25.67 -0.33
N ALA A 38 -2.75 25.95 -1.63
CA ALA A 38 -3.39 27.12 -2.23
C ALA A 38 -4.88 26.94 -2.59
N ILE A 39 -5.46 25.75 -2.37
CA ILE A 39 -6.87 25.46 -2.71
C ILE A 39 -7.60 24.75 -1.56
N PRO A 40 -8.94 24.90 -1.45
CA PRO A 40 -9.71 24.16 -0.46
C PRO A 40 -9.57 22.63 -0.63
N PRO A 41 -9.49 21.87 0.48
CA PRO A 41 -9.38 20.41 0.42
C PRO A 41 -10.67 19.80 -0.14
N ALA A 42 -10.55 19.09 -1.26
CA ALA A 42 -11.68 18.45 -1.94
C ALA A 42 -11.84 16.95 -1.62
N GLY A 43 -10.80 16.29 -1.08
CA GLY A 43 -10.80 14.85 -0.84
C GLY A 43 -10.96 14.00 -2.12
N ALA A 44 -10.65 14.56 -3.29
CA ALA A 44 -10.93 13.95 -4.59
C ALA A 44 -10.00 12.81 -4.99
N CYS A 45 -8.80 12.69 -4.38
CA CYS A 45 -7.83 11.70 -4.85
C CYS A 45 -8.35 10.28 -4.66
N ARG A 46 -9.02 9.97 -3.55
CA ARG A 46 -9.60 8.64 -3.23
C ARG A 46 -8.69 7.45 -3.59
N ILE A 47 -7.38 7.68 -3.60
CA ILE A 47 -6.37 6.71 -4.01
C ILE A 47 -5.82 6.05 -2.76
N CYS A 48 -5.98 4.73 -2.68
CA CYS A 48 -5.19 3.88 -1.81
C CYS A 48 -4.12 3.22 -2.67
N MET A 49 -2.84 3.54 -2.43
CA MET A 49 -1.73 2.92 -3.17
C MET A 49 -1.71 1.40 -3.00
N VAL A 50 -2.09 0.90 -1.82
CA VAL A 50 -2.22 -0.54 -1.54
C VAL A 50 -3.33 -1.18 -2.38
N GLU A 51 -4.44 -0.48 -2.61
CA GLU A 51 -5.53 -0.97 -3.46
C GLU A 51 -5.11 -1.04 -4.93
N ILE A 52 -4.31 -0.08 -5.40
CA ILE A 52 -3.71 -0.12 -6.74
C ILE A 52 -2.75 -1.31 -6.87
N ALA A 53 -1.88 -1.52 -5.88
CA ALA A 53 -0.99 -2.69 -5.84
C ALA A 53 -1.77 -4.00 -5.91
N ARG A 54 -2.85 -4.11 -5.13
CA ARG A 54 -3.76 -5.27 -5.14
C ARG A 54 -4.38 -5.50 -6.51
N TYR A 55 -4.89 -4.45 -7.16
CA TYR A 55 -5.50 -4.52 -8.48
C TYR A 55 -4.53 -5.11 -9.53
N PHE A 56 -3.30 -4.59 -9.60
CA PHE A 56 -2.30 -5.11 -10.53
C PHE A 56 -1.86 -6.53 -10.18
N THR A 57 -1.72 -6.85 -8.89
CA THR A 57 -1.35 -8.20 -8.45
C THR A 57 -2.45 -9.22 -8.77
N ASP A 58 -3.73 -8.85 -8.67
CA ASP A 58 -4.87 -9.69 -9.08
C ASP A 58 -4.88 -9.95 -10.60
N PHE A 59 -4.50 -8.97 -11.40
CA PHE A 59 -4.28 -9.19 -12.84
C PHE A 59 -3.12 -10.16 -13.07
N LEU A 60 -1.96 -9.90 -12.47
CA LEU A 60 -0.75 -10.70 -12.66
C LEU A 60 -0.91 -12.15 -12.21
N ARG A 61 -1.65 -12.43 -11.13
CA ARG A 61 -1.91 -13.81 -10.70
C ARG A 61 -2.74 -14.57 -11.74
N LYS A 62 -3.70 -13.91 -12.40
CA LYS A 62 -4.56 -14.51 -13.42
C LYS A 62 -3.81 -14.76 -14.72
N GLU A 63 -2.87 -13.88 -15.07
CA GLU A 63 -2.01 -14.01 -16.25
C GLU A 63 -0.77 -14.90 -16.03
N SER A 64 -0.59 -15.43 -14.81
CA SER A 64 0.50 -16.35 -14.52
C SER A 64 0.38 -17.61 -15.39
N CYS A 65 1.41 -17.88 -16.20
CA CYS A 65 1.47 -19.11 -17.00
C CYS A 65 1.68 -20.39 -16.17
N GLY A 66 1.92 -20.26 -14.86
CA GLY A 66 2.03 -21.38 -13.92
C GLY A 66 3.32 -22.22 -13.99
N LYS A 67 4.31 -21.86 -14.81
CA LYS A 67 5.51 -22.69 -15.05
C LYS A 67 6.51 -22.77 -13.89
N CYS A 68 6.65 -21.70 -13.08
CA CYS A 68 7.56 -21.68 -11.94
C CYS A 68 6.79 -21.46 -10.64
N THR A 69 7.15 -22.21 -9.59
CA THR A 69 6.48 -22.16 -8.29
C THR A 69 6.61 -20.78 -7.65
N ALA A 70 7.79 -20.16 -7.76
CA ALA A 70 8.02 -18.81 -7.23
C ALA A 70 6.96 -17.82 -7.73
N CYS A 71 6.75 -17.72 -9.04
CA CYS A 71 5.72 -16.83 -9.60
C CYS A 71 4.28 -17.32 -9.33
N ARG A 72 3.99 -18.61 -9.50
CA ARG A 72 2.62 -19.13 -9.42
C ARG A 72 2.04 -19.01 -8.00
N GLU A 73 2.80 -19.42 -7.00
CA GLU A 73 2.36 -19.39 -5.60
C GLU A 73 2.66 -18.03 -4.96
N GLY A 74 3.82 -17.44 -5.28
CA GLY A 74 4.23 -16.18 -4.66
C GLY A 74 3.33 -15.01 -5.04
N VAL A 75 2.96 -14.86 -6.31
CA VAL A 75 2.05 -13.78 -6.75
C VAL A 75 0.64 -13.97 -6.19
N LEU A 76 0.18 -15.23 -6.05
CA LEU A 76 -1.07 -15.52 -5.34
C LEU A 76 -0.99 -15.09 -3.88
N ARG A 77 0.09 -15.44 -3.18
CA ARG A 77 0.26 -15.10 -1.78
C ARG A 77 0.38 -13.60 -1.54
N MET A 78 1.06 -12.88 -2.43
CA MET A 78 1.09 -11.42 -2.44
C MET A 78 -0.33 -10.83 -2.56
N TYR A 79 -1.13 -11.35 -3.49
CA TYR A 79 -2.52 -10.90 -3.67
C TYR A 79 -3.35 -11.14 -2.40
N GLU A 80 -3.25 -12.30 -1.75
CA GLU A 80 -3.98 -12.61 -0.52
C GLU A 80 -3.62 -11.66 0.63
N LEU A 81 -2.35 -11.32 0.80
CA LEU A 81 -1.90 -10.35 1.79
C LEU A 81 -2.42 -8.95 1.49
N LEU A 82 -2.34 -8.51 0.23
CA LEU A 82 -2.88 -7.22 -0.20
C LEU A 82 -4.40 -7.16 -0.02
N GLU A 83 -5.13 -8.23 -0.32
CA GLU A 83 -6.57 -8.33 -0.08
C GLU A 83 -6.89 -8.18 1.41
N LYS A 84 -6.19 -8.94 2.28
CA LYS A 84 -6.33 -8.86 3.74
C LYS A 84 -6.06 -7.44 4.27
N ILE A 85 -5.03 -6.76 3.76
CA ILE A 85 -4.74 -5.38 4.15
C ILE A 85 -5.87 -4.45 3.71
N THR A 86 -6.34 -4.57 2.47
CA THR A 86 -7.40 -3.70 1.94
C THR A 86 -8.79 -3.96 2.54
N SER A 87 -9.03 -5.15 3.12
CA SER A 87 -10.28 -5.46 3.84
C SER A 87 -10.30 -4.91 5.27
N GLY A 88 -9.17 -4.38 5.76
CA GLY A 88 -9.03 -3.88 7.12
C GLY A 88 -8.59 -4.93 8.14
N ASP A 89 -8.22 -6.14 7.70
CA ASP A 89 -7.80 -7.25 8.55
C ASP A 89 -6.26 -7.40 8.61
N GLY A 90 -5.52 -6.46 8.02
CA GLY A 90 -4.05 -6.48 7.98
C GLY A 90 -3.40 -6.27 9.34
N ALA A 91 -2.28 -6.96 9.55
CA ALA A 91 -1.39 -6.80 10.69
C ALA A 91 -0.03 -6.24 10.23
N PRO A 92 0.75 -5.56 11.09
CA PRO A 92 2.07 -5.04 10.74
C PRO A 92 3.01 -6.10 10.14
N GLU A 93 2.95 -7.34 10.66
CA GLU A 93 3.76 -8.47 10.20
C GLU A 93 3.41 -8.92 8.77
N ASP A 94 2.19 -8.61 8.28
CA ASP A 94 1.82 -8.92 6.90
C ASP A 94 2.62 -8.08 5.90
N ILE A 95 3.06 -6.87 6.27
CA ILE A 95 3.88 -6.00 5.41
C ILE A 95 5.28 -6.61 5.25
N GLU A 96 5.90 -7.05 6.35
CA GLU A 96 7.21 -7.69 6.33
C GLU A 96 7.18 -8.98 5.50
N LEU A 97 6.14 -9.81 5.69
CA LEU A 97 5.95 -11.02 4.90
C LEU A 97 5.70 -10.72 3.42
N LEU A 98 4.92 -9.68 3.12
CA LEU A 98 4.62 -9.26 1.75
C LEU A 98 5.90 -8.80 1.02
N GLU A 99 6.79 -8.08 1.71
CA GLU A 99 8.08 -7.67 1.17
C GLU A 99 9.01 -8.88 0.93
N GLU A 100 9.11 -9.80 1.89
CA GLU A 100 9.91 -11.02 1.76
C GLU A 100 9.50 -11.84 0.53
N ILE A 101 8.19 -12.10 0.37
CA ILE A 101 7.66 -12.84 -0.77
C ILE A 101 7.92 -12.08 -2.07
N SER A 102 7.74 -10.75 -2.07
CA SER A 102 7.99 -9.91 -3.24
C SER A 102 9.44 -10.03 -3.73
N MET A 103 10.41 -10.00 -2.82
CA MET A 103 11.83 -10.21 -3.16
C MET A 103 12.08 -11.64 -3.67
N TYR A 104 11.50 -12.64 -3.01
CA TYR A 104 11.63 -14.05 -3.43
C TYR A 104 11.10 -14.28 -4.85
N VAL A 105 9.92 -13.74 -5.17
CA VAL A 105 9.31 -13.82 -6.51
C VAL A 105 10.18 -13.14 -7.55
N ARG A 106 10.71 -11.93 -7.25
CA ARG A 106 11.58 -11.18 -8.16
C ARG A 106 12.85 -11.97 -8.52
N ASP A 107 13.48 -12.58 -7.52
CA ASP A 107 14.81 -13.16 -7.68
C ASP A 107 14.74 -14.60 -8.22
N ASN A 108 13.65 -15.34 -7.98
CA ASN A 108 13.52 -16.75 -8.33
C ASN A 108 12.56 -17.06 -9.50
N SER A 109 11.86 -16.05 -10.05
CA SER A 109 11.02 -16.25 -11.23
C SER A 109 11.85 -16.43 -12.51
N ILE A 110 11.40 -17.34 -13.38
CA ILE A 110 12.17 -17.74 -14.57
C ILE A 110 12.03 -16.76 -15.73
N CYS A 111 10.89 -16.07 -15.87
CA CYS A 111 10.62 -15.14 -16.97
C CYS A 111 10.52 -13.68 -16.51
N GLY A 112 10.65 -12.74 -17.44
CA GLY A 112 10.58 -11.30 -17.14
C GLY A 112 9.26 -10.87 -16.49
N LEU A 113 8.13 -11.45 -16.92
CA LEU A 113 6.83 -11.14 -16.32
C LEU A 113 6.78 -11.52 -14.83
N GLY A 114 7.23 -12.73 -14.48
CA GLY A 114 7.28 -13.18 -13.09
C GLY A 114 8.23 -12.35 -12.24
N LYS A 115 9.39 -11.96 -12.79
CA LYS A 115 10.34 -11.09 -12.07
C LYS A 115 9.79 -9.69 -11.82
N SER A 116 8.97 -9.17 -12.73
CA SER A 116 8.33 -7.85 -12.60
C SER A 116 7.03 -7.84 -11.80
N ALA A 117 6.44 -9.02 -11.55
CA ALA A 117 5.15 -9.14 -10.87
C ALA A 117 5.12 -8.47 -9.48
N PRO A 118 6.23 -8.40 -8.72
CA PRO A 118 6.25 -7.72 -7.43
C PRO A 118 6.34 -6.19 -7.48
N ASN A 119 6.56 -5.60 -8.65
CA ASN A 119 6.77 -4.15 -8.76
C ASN A 119 5.61 -3.32 -8.19
N PRO A 120 4.32 -3.67 -8.41
CA PRO A 120 3.22 -2.90 -7.82
C PRO A 120 3.26 -2.85 -6.30
N THR A 121 3.91 -3.80 -5.63
CA THR A 121 4.10 -3.83 -4.18
C THR A 121 5.37 -3.10 -3.75
N LEU A 122 6.47 -3.27 -4.51
CA LEU A 122 7.79 -2.75 -4.13
C LEU A 122 7.99 -1.27 -4.49
N SER A 123 7.15 -0.70 -5.36
CA SER A 123 7.32 0.67 -5.87
C SER A 123 6.24 1.66 -5.43
N THR A 124 5.37 1.28 -4.50
CA THR A 124 4.22 2.09 -4.03
C THR A 124 4.25 2.24 -2.52
#